data_AF-A0A7Y0IGR8-F1
#
_entry.id   AF-A0A7Y0IGR8-F1
#
_cell.length_a   1.000
_cell.length_b   1.000
_cell.length_c   1.000
_cell.angle_alpha   90.00
_cell.angle_beta   90.00
_cell.angle_gamma   90.00
#
_symmetry.space_group_name_H-M   'P 1'
#
loop_
_entity.id
_entity.type
_entity.pdbx_description
1 polymer ?
#
loop_
_entity_poly.entity_id
_entity_poly.type
_entity_poly.pdbx_seq_one_letter_code
_entity_poly.pdbx_strand_id
1 'polypeptide(L)' 'MMKLVCNWLHLEEALELVLSTGFKEAKTISTKDMEQYYFANRTDGLLPASGEVFLLATT' A
#
# COMPACT_ATOMS: atom_id res chain seq x y z
N MET A 1 -5.36 -6.37 -9.35
CA MET A 1 -4.99 -5.35 -8.35
C MET A 1 -4.09 -6.02 -7.32
N MET A 2 -2.80 -5.67 -7.31
CA MET A 2 -1.83 -6.20 -6.35
C MET A 2 -1.71 -5.23 -5.16
N LYS A 3 -1.72 -5.73 -3.93
CA LYS A 3 -1.51 -4.96 -2.69
C LYS A 3 -0.38 -5.60 -1.89
N LEU A 4 0.67 -4.84 -1.63
CA LEU A 4 1.81 -5.28 -0.83
C LEU A 4 1.96 -4.35 0.38
N VAL A 5 2.14 -4.94 1.55
CA VAL A 5 2.50 -4.20 2.77
C VAL A 5 3.99 -3.94 2.73
N CYS A 6 4.40 -2.67 2.69
CA CYS A 6 5.80 -2.28 2.55
C CYS A 6 6.27 -1.51 3.80
N ASN A 7 7.44 -1.90 4.30
CA ASN A 7 8.17 -1.20 5.36
C ASN A 7 9.59 -0.80 4.89
N TRP A 8 9.77 -0.65 3.58
CA TRP A 8 11.07 -0.30 2.98
C TRP A 8 11.35 1.20 3.08
N LEU A 9 12.63 1.53 3.28
CA LEU A 9 13.11 2.91 3.38
C LEU A 9 13.04 3.67 2.05
N HIS A 10 12.92 3.01 0.90
CA HIS A 10 12.96 3.64 -0.43
C HIS A 10 11.73 3.26 -1.28
N LEU A 11 10.62 3.97 -1.04
CA LEU A 11 9.34 3.74 -1.74
C LEU A 11 9.42 4.00 -3.25
N GLU A 12 10.30 4.90 -3.68
CA GLU A 12 10.50 5.24 -5.10
C GLU A 12 11.03 4.05 -5.89
N GLU A 13 12.05 3.35 -5.36
CA GLU A 13 12.60 2.13 -6.00
C GLU A 13 11.55 1.02 -6.13
N ALA A 14 10.68 0.88 -5.13
CA ALA A 14 9.60 -0.10 -5.16
C ALA A 14 8.55 0.25 -6.23
N LEU A 15 8.22 1.54 -6.40
CA LEU A 15 7.31 2.01 -7.45
C LEU A 15 7.92 1.76 -8.84
N GLU A 16 9.19 2.10 -9.04
CA GLU A 16 9.89 1.86 -10.30
C GLU A 16 9.94 0.37 -10.64
N LEU A 17 10.24 -0.48 -9.65
CA LEU A 17 10.27 -1.93 -9.84
C LEU A 17 8.89 -2.44 -10.30
N VAL A 18 7.82 -2.04 -9.63
CA VAL A 18 6.46 -2.44 -10.03
C VAL A 18 6.12 -2.00 -11.45
N LEU A 19 6.40 -0.75 -11.82
CA LEU A 19 6.14 -0.26 -13.17
C LEU A 19 6.98 -1.03 -14.21
N SER A 20 8.23 -1.35 -13.90
CA SER A 20 9.11 -2.14 -14.78
C SER A 20 8.63 -3.58 -15.01
N THR A 21 7.85 -4.15 -14.08
CA THR A 21 7.29 -5.50 -14.21
C THR A 21 6.04 -5.58 -15.08
N GLY A 22 5.58 -4.46 -15.66
CA GLY A 22 4.48 -4.41 -16.62
C GLY A 22 3.11 -4.03 -16.04
N PHE A 23 3.06 -3.58 -14.78
CA PHE A 23 1.88 -2.90 -14.24
C PHE A 23 1.77 -1.50 -14.84
N LYS A 24 0.55 -1.08 -15.18
CA LYS A 24 0.33 0.23 -15.83
C LYS A 24 0.42 1.40 -14.88
N GLU A 25 -0.01 1.19 -13.64
CA GLU A 25 0.05 2.20 -12.60
C GLU A 25 0.47 1.58 -11.27
N ALA A 26 1.22 2.36 -10.50
CA ALA A 26 1.65 2.01 -9.15
C ALA A 26 1.52 3.26 -8.27
N LYS A 27 0.97 3.09 -7.06
CA LYS A 27 0.87 4.17 -6.08
C LYS A 27 1.02 3.67 -4.66
N THR A 28 1.44 4.55 -3.77
CA THR A 28 1.46 4.28 -2.33
C THR A 28 0.13 4.70 -1.70
N ILE A 29 -0.30 3.96 -0.68
CA ILE A 29 -1.45 4.27 0.16
C ILE A 29 -0.93 4.43 1.57
N SER A 30 -1.11 5.61 2.15
CA SER A 30 -0.62 5.92 3.49
C SER A 30 -1.37 5.13 4.56
N THR A 31 -0.83 5.06 5.77
CA THR A 31 -1.51 4.45 6.93
C THR A 31 -2.90 5.06 7.16
N LYS A 32 -3.03 6.38 7.02
CA LYS A 32 -4.31 7.08 7.18
C LYS A 32 -5.31 6.71 6.10
N ASP A 33 -4.86 6.59 4.85
CA ASP A 33 -5.71 6.14 3.76
C ASP A 33 -6.12 4.67 3.96
N MET A 34 -5.23 3.83 4.48
CA MET A 34 -5.55 2.44 4.80
C MET A 34 -6.61 2.32 5.88
N GLU A 35 -6.53 3.13 6.95
CA GLU A 35 -7.57 3.18 7.97
C GLU A 35 -8.94 3.43 7.33
N GLN A 36 -9.01 4.40 6.41
CA GLN A 36 -10.26 4.77 5.76
C GLN A 36 -10.76 3.73 4.74
N TYR A 37 -9.87 3.13 3.95
CA TYR A 37 -10.26 2.21 2.86
C TYR A 37 -10.40 0.75 3.29
N TYR A 38 -9.65 0.29 4.30
CA TYR A 38 -9.53 -1.13 4.66
C TYR A 38 -9.90 -1.46 6.10
N PHE A 39 -9.78 -0.49 7.02
CA PHE A 39 -10.08 -0.69 8.43
C PHE A 39 -11.33 0.05 8.90
N ALA A 40 -11.95 0.84 8.02
CA ALA A 40 -13.21 1.52 8.34
C ALA A 40 -14.28 0.50 8.72
N ASN A 41 -14.96 0.78 9.84
CA ASN A 41 -16.06 -0.03 10.39
C ASN A 41 -15.69 -1.48 10.78
N ARG A 42 -14.41 -1.78 11.00
CA ARG A 42 -14.04 -3.03 11.66
C ARG A 42 -14.51 -3.02 13.11
N THR A 43 -15.10 -4.13 13.55
CA THR A 43 -15.57 -4.31 14.93
C THR A 43 -14.58 -5.09 15.79
N ASP A 44 -13.49 -5.57 15.21
CA ASP A 44 -12.47 -6.40 15.86
C ASP A 44 -11.33 -5.58 16.51
N GLY A 45 -11.38 -4.25 16.41
CA GLY A 45 -10.39 -3.35 17.03
C GLY A 45 -9.02 -3.38 16.36
N LEU A 46 -8.87 -4.04 15.21
CA LEU A 46 -7.60 -4.04 14.49
C LEU A 46 -7.38 -2.70 13.79
N LEU A 47 -6.14 -2.22 13.84
CA LEU A 47 -5.64 -1.03 13.17
C LEU A 47 -4.41 -1.40 12.34
N PRO A 48 -4.11 -0.65 11.26
CA PRO A 48 -2.85 -0.83 10.55
C PRO A 48 -1.67 -0.54 11.48
N ALA A 49 -0.55 -1.25 11.31
CA ALA A 49 0.60 -1.03 12.18
C ALA A 49 1.28 0.31 11.82
N SER A 50 1.86 0.96 12.84
CA SER A 50 2.49 2.27 12.68
C SER A 50 3.65 2.20 11.69
N GLY A 51 3.62 3.04 10.67
CA GLY A 51 4.67 3.14 9.64
C GLY A 51 4.47 2.26 8.42
N GLU A 52 3.40 1.46 8.37
CA GLU A 52 3.08 0.66 7.19
C GLU A 52 2.49 1.51 6.06
N VAL A 53 2.92 1.22 4.84
CA VAL A 53 2.40 1.80 3.60
C VAL A 53 2.03 0.66 2.66
N PHE A 54 0.90 0.75 1.97
CA PHE A 54 0.61 -0.20 0.89
C PHE A 54 1.14 0.31 -0.43
N LEU A 55 1.74 -0.60 -1.20
CA LEU A 55 1.99 -0.41 -2.62
C LEU A 55 0.84 -1.04 -3.40
N LEU A 56 0.12 -0.22 -4.17
CA LEU A 56 -1.02 -0.62 -4.99
C LEU A 56 -0.63 -0.58 -6.46
N ALA A 57 -0.72 -1.72 -7.14
CA ALA A 57 -0.45 -1.82 -8.57
C ALA A 57 -1.70 -2.28 -9.36
N THR A 58 -1.94 -1.65 -10.52
CA THR A 58 -3.04 -1.96 -11.44
C THR A 58 -2.51 -2.42 -12.81
N THR A 59 -3.26 -3.30 -13.46
CA THR A 59 -2.95 -3.95 -14.75
C THR A 59 -3.73 -3.32 -15.88
#